data_AF-A0A6M0RDV1-F1
#
_entry.id   AF-A0A6M0RDV1-F1
#
_cell.length_a   1.000
_cell.length_b   1.000
_cell.length_c   1.000
_cell.angle_alpha   90.00
_cell.angle_beta   90.00
_cell.angle_gamma   90.00
#
_symmetry.space_group_name_H-M   'P 1'
#
loop_
_entity.id
_entity.type
_entity.pdbx_description
1 polymer ?
#
loop_
_entity_poly.entity_id
_entity_poly.type
_entity_poly.pdbx_seq_one_letter_code
_entity_poly.pdbx_strand_id
1 'polypeptide(L)'
;MPFYGTVVIYEKGLVYKPNVGSHKFVGFTIPLESIITAEYKNEKDIEKDVTLTRLLLLGIYAFGVKKKKVEKHDYLILNCNIDGVENKIIFEIVNANPDILVNDILKLKKKYNLISNNNVSDENNILEQIKKLGELKTSGVLTTEEFNKKKTELLSRI
;
A
#
# COMPACT_ATOMS: atom_id res chain seq x y z
N MET A 1 -12.28 22.83 -7.66
CA MET A 1 -12.97 21.92 -8.60
C MET A 1 -12.29 20.56 -8.51
N PRO A 2 -13.02 19.46 -8.24
CA PRO A 2 -12.42 18.14 -8.23
C PRO A 2 -11.91 17.77 -9.62
N PHE A 3 -10.74 17.15 -9.69
CA PHE A 3 -10.22 16.60 -10.94
C PHE A 3 -10.76 15.18 -11.09
N TYR A 4 -11.58 14.97 -12.13
CA TYR A 4 -12.02 13.63 -12.51
C TYR A 4 -10.96 12.98 -13.38
N GLY A 5 -10.76 11.68 -13.19
CA GLY A 5 -9.74 10.95 -13.91
C GLY A 5 -9.87 9.45 -13.72
N THR A 6 -8.99 8.72 -14.39
CA THR A 6 -8.84 7.28 -14.25
C THR A 6 -7.65 6.98 -13.36
N VAL A 7 -7.87 6.12 -12.37
CA VAL A 7 -6.80 5.46 -11.62
C VAL A 7 -6.46 4.15 -12.32
N VAL A 8 -5.21 4.01 -12.73
CA VAL A 8 -4.68 2.79 -13.36
C VAL A 8 -3.70 2.14 -12.39
N ILE A 9 -3.97 0.88 -12.06
CA ILE A 9 -3.09 0.07 -11.20
C ILE A 9 -2.28 -0.85 -12.10
N TYR A 10 -0.98 -0.94 -11.86
CA TYR A 10 -0.05 -1.78 -12.62
C TYR A 10 1.09 -2.25 -11.71
N GLU A 11 2.00 -3.08 -12.24
CA GLU A 11 3.00 -3.77 -11.42
C GLU A 11 3.96 -2.84 -10.65
N LYS A 12 4.20 -1.61 -11.14
CA LYS A 12 5.10 -0.65 -10.48
C LYS A 12 4.38 0.36 -9.58
N GLY A 13 3.04 0.30 -9.49
CA GLY A 13 2.28 1.19 -8.63
C GLY A 13 0.97 1.65 -9.25
N LEU A 14 0.64 2.92 -9.02
CA LEU A 14 -0.63 3.51 -9.40
C LEU A 14 -0.39 4.79 -10.20
N VAL A 15 -1.11 4.97 -11.30
CA VAL A 15 -1.14 6.22 -12.07
C VAL A 15 -2.52 6.83 -11.99
N TYR A 16 -2.58 8.10 -11.62
CA TYR A 16 -3.77 8.91 -11.82
C TYR A 16 -3.64 9.68 -13.14
N LYS A 17 -4.58 9.43 -14.06
CA LYS A 17 -4.69 10.13 -15.34
C LYS A 17 -5.92 11.03 -15.32
N PRO A 18 -5.78 12.37 -15.39
CA PRO A 18 -6.92 13.28 -15.42
C PRO A 18 -7.70 13.13 -16.74
N ASN A 19 -9.02 13.29 -16.68
CA ASN A 19 -9.90 13.31 -17.86
C ASN A 19 -9.83 14.64 -18.63
N VAL A 20 -9.19 15.66 -18.07
CA VAL A 20 -9.01 16.96 -18.69
C VAL A 20 -7.62 17.06 -19.32
N GLY A 21 -7.56 17.19 -20.65
CA GLY A 21 -6.34 17.43 -21.41
C GLY A 21 -5.82 18.87 -21.29
N SER A 22 -5.73 19.41 -20.06
CA SER A 22 -5.17 20.75 -19.83
C SER A 22 -3.65 20.66 -19.62
N HIS A 23 -2.88 21.58 -20.18
CA HIS A 23 -1.41 21.62 -20.02
C HIS A 23 -0.95 21.84 -18.57
N LYS A 24 -1.87 22.11 -17.64
CA LYS A 24 -1.58 22.49 -16.25
C LYS A 24 -1.56 21.32 -15.28
N PHE A 25 -2.18 20.19 -15.62
CA PHE A 25 -2.22 19.02 -14.75
C PHE A 25 -2.11 17.75 -15.58
N VAL A 26 -0.96 17.07 -15.48
CA VAL A 26 -0.57 15.96 -16.37
C VAL A 26 -0.86 14.59 -15.76
N GLY A 27 -1.38 14.54 -14.52
CA GLY A 27 -1.49 13.32 -13.73
C GLY A 27 -0.26 13.10 -12.85
N PHE A 28 -0.29 12.02 -12.07
CA PHE A 28 0.82 11.65 -11.18
C PHE A 28 0.90 10.14 -11.02
N THR A 29 2.07 9.67 -10.59
CA THR A 29 2.33 8.26 -10.29
C THR A 29 2.67 8.13 -8.82
N ILE A 30 2.07 7.14 -8.16
CA ILE A 30 2.44 6.68 -6.82
C ILE A 30 3.19 5.35 -7.00
N PRO A 31 4.51 5.31 -6.75
CA PRO A 31 5.27 4.07 -6.80
C PRO A 31 4.78 3.06 -5.76
N LEU A 32 4.83 1.77 -6.10
CA LEU A 32 4.32 0.71 -5.23
C LEU A 32 5.09 0.60 -3.91
N GLU A 33 6.38 0.92 -3.94
CA GLU A 33 7.26 1.04 -2.77
C GLU A 33 6.76 2.09 -1.78
N SER A 34 6.26 3.23 -2.28
CA SER A 34 5.75 4.34 -1.47
C SER A 34 4.40 4.04 -0.82
N ILE A 35 3.63 3.09 -1.34
CA ILE A 35 2.32 2.74 -0.76
C ILE A 35 2.54 1.92 0.52
N ILE A 36 2.03 2.41 1.66
CA ILE A 36 2.06 1.72 2.95
C ILE A 36 0.83 0.82 3.06
N THR A 37 -0.37 1.41 2.93
CA THR A 37 -1.65 0.68 2.97
C THR A 37 -2.66 1.27 2.00
N ALA A 38 -3.66 0.46 1.67
CA ALA A 38 -4.85 0.86 0.92
C ALA A 38 -6.10 0.41 1.68
N GLU A 39 -7.08 1.30 1.80
CA GLU A 39 -8.30 1.10 2.56
C GLU A 39 -9.50 1.63 1.79
N TYR A 40 -10.66 0.99 2.00
CA TYR A 40 -11.94 1.47 1.53
C TYR A 40 -12.74 2.04 2.71
N LYS A 41 -13.36 3.20 2.51
CA LYS A 41 -14.34 3.77 3.45
C LYS A 41 -15.57 4.25 2.68
N ASN A 42 -16.76 3.91 3.15
CA ASN A 42 -18.00 4.54 2.69
C ASN A 42 -18.30 5.81 3.49
N GLU A 43 -19.33 6.55 3.08
CA GLU A 43 -19.79 7.78 3.76
C GLU A 43 -19.97 7.62 5.28
N LYS A 44 -20.55 6.50 5.76
CA LYS A 44 -20.75 6.29 7.21
C LYS A 44 -19.43 6.08 7.95
N ASP A 45 -18.45 5.47 7.31
CA ASP A 45 -17.11 5.27 7.88
C ASP A 45 -16.33 6.59 7.90
N ILE A 46 -16.55 7.44 6.89
CA ILE A 46 -16.01 8.81 6.85
C ILE A 46 -16.60 9.67 7.96
N GLU A 47 -17.92 9.66 8.16
CA GLU A 47 -18.59 10.47 9.20
C GLU A 47 -18.06 10.18 10.62
N LYS A 48 -17.60 8.95 10.87
CA LYS A 48 -16.97 8.56 12.13
C LYS A 48 -15.50 8.97 12.24
N ASP A 49 -14.84 9.21 11.11
CA ASP A 49 -13.45 9.63 11.04
C ASP A 49 -13.37 11.17 11.04
N VAL A 50 -13.05 11.75 12.19
CA VAL A 50 -12.99 13.20 12.39
C VAL A 50 -12.00 13.87 11.43
N THR A 51 -10.88 13.21 11.14
CA THR A 51 -9.82 13.76 10.28
C THR A 51 -10.28 13.80 8.83
N LEU A 52 -10.85 12.70 8.33
CA LEU A 52 -11.37 12.62 6.97
C LEU A 52 -12.59 13.50 6.77
N THR A 53 -13.51 13.49 7.72
CA THR A 53 -14.67 14.38 7.72
C THR A 53 -14.23 15.84 7.64
N ARG A 54 -13.26 16.26 8.45
CA ARG A 54 -12.73 17.62 8.43
C ARG A 54 -12.02 17.93 7.10
N LEU A 55 -11.24 17.00 6.57
CA LEU A 55 -10.55 17.17 5.29
C LEU A 55 -11.53 17.32 4.12
N LEU A 56 -12.63 16.56 4.11
CA LEU A 56 -13.66 16.66 3.09
C LEU A 56 -14.50 17.93 3.25
N LEU A 57 -14.94 18.23 4.48
CA LEU A 57 -15.73 19.44 4.80
C LEU A 57 -14.95 20.74 4.63
N LEU A 58 -13.66 20.79 4.99
CA LEU A 58 -12.81 21.99 4.82
C LEU A 58 -12.07 22.00 3.47
N GLY A 59 -12.03 20.87 2.76
CA GLY A 59 -11.38 20.72 1.46
C GLY A 59 -12.33 20.99 0.29
N ILE A 60 -12.39 20.05 -0.66
CA ILE A 60 -13.15 20.18 -1.92
C ILE A 60 -14.65 20.47 -1.73
N TYR A 61 -15.20 20.26 -0.54
CA TYR A 61 -16.61 20.52 -0.20
C TYR A 61 -16.84 21.72 0.74
N ALA A 62 -15.85 22.60 0.96
CA ALA A 62 -15.91 23.75 1.90
C ALA A 62 -16.94 24.85 1.62
N PHE A 63 -17.72 24.75 0.56
CA PHE A 63 -18.71 25.76 0.20
C PHE A 63 -20.13 25.26 0.39
N GLY A 64 -20.64 25.33 1.63
CA GLY A 64 -22.06 25.53 1.93
C GLY A 64 -23.08 24.61 1.24
N VAL A 65 -22.71 23.38 0.89
CA VAL A 65 -23.59 22.47 0.15
C VAL A 65 -24.75 22.05 1.05
N LYS A 66 -25.96 22.57 0.75
CA LYS A 66 -27.21 22.01 1.28
C LYS A 66 -27.25 20.53 0.93
N LYS A 67 -27.28 19.66 1.94
CA LYS A 67 -27.37 18.19 1.80
C LYS A 67 -28.45 17.83 0.78
N LYS A 68 -28.06 17.54 -0.46
CA LYS A 68 -28.91 16.79 -1.39
C LYS A 68 -28.88 15.32 -0.98
N LYS A 69 -30.01 14.63 -1.14
CA LYS A 69 -30.23 13.24 -0.67
C LYS A 69 -29.08 12.33 -1.10
N VAL A 70 -28.32 11.87 -0.10
CA VAL A 70 -27.50 10.64 -0.02
C VAL A 70 -27.13 10.06 -1.39
N GLU A 71 -26.08 10.61 -2.00
CA GLU A 71 -25.28 9.87 -2.95
C GLU A 71 -24.36 8.97 -2.11
N LYS A 72 -24.37 7.65 -2.35
CA LYS A 72 -23.46 6.74 -1.65
C LYS A 72 -22.04 7.06 -2.13
N HIS A 73 -21.27 7.75 -1.32
CA HIS A 73 -19.87 8.04 -1.63
C HIS A 73 -18.97 6.93 -1.07
N ASP A 74 -18.20 6.33 -1.97
CA ASP A 74 -17.20 5.32 -1.66
C ASP A 74 -15.81 5.90 -1.89
N TYR A 75 -14.88 5.67 -0.97
CA TYR A 75 -13.55 6.29 -1.00
C TYR A 75 -12.44 5.25 -0.93
N LEU A 76 -11.47 5.37 -1.84
CA LEU A 76 -10.16 4.71 -1.72
C LEU A 76 -9.22 5.64 -0.97
N ILE A 77 -8.60 5.12 0.08
CA ILE A 77 -7.62 5.84 0.90
C ILE A 77 -6.29 5.12 0.78
N LEU A 78 -5.27 5.85 0.35
CA LEU A 78 -3.89 5.38 0.30
C LEU A 78 -3.09 6.12 1.37
N ASN A 79 -2.46 5.36 2.26
CA ASN A 79 -1.40 5.89 3.11
C ASN A 79 -0.08 5.64 2.38
N CYS A 80 0.69 6.70 2.13
CA CYS A 80 1.92 6.66 1.35
C CYS A 80 3.05 7.33 2.13
N ASN A 81 4.27 6.84 1.96
CA ASN A 81 5.49 7.56 2.31
C ASN A 81 6.10 8.10 1.01
N ILE A 82 6.06 9.42 0.85
CA ILE A 82 6.64 10.12 -0.31
C ILE A 82 7.74 11.01 0.25
N ASP A 83 8.99 10.72 -0.14
CA ASP A 83 10.19 11.47 0.27
C ASP A 83 10.34 11.64 1.80
N GLY A 84 10.01 10.59 2.56
CA GLY A 84 10.09 10.57 4.03
C GLY A 84 8.86 11.17 4.73
N VAL A 85 7.89 11.69 3.98
CA VAL A 85 6.67 12.28 4.52
C VAL A 85 5.52 11.31 4.40
N GLU A 86 4.85 11.04 5.52
CA GLU A 86 3.59 10.29 5.51
C GLU A 86 2.46 11.15 4.96
N ASN A 87 1.86 10.67 3.89
CA ASN A 87 0.82 11.32 3.13
C ASN A 87 -0.42 10.42 3.08
N LYS A 88 -1.60 11.03 3.12
CA LYS A 88 -2.87 10.36 2.89
C LYS A 88 -3.49 10.88 1.60
N ILE A 89 -3.62 10.01 0.60
CA ILE A 89 -4.22 10.34 -0.70
C ILE A 89 -5.59 9.70 -0.77
N ILE A 90 -6.60 10.48 -1.19
CA ILE A 90 -8.01 10.06 -1.18
C ILE A 90 -8.56 10.19 -2.59
N PHE A 91 -9.19 9.12 -3.06
CA PHE A 91 -9.96 9.11 -4.31
C PHE A 91 -11.42 8.77 -4.01
N GLU A 92 -12.33 9.55 -4.57
CA GLU A 92 -13.74 9.18 -4.63
C GLU A 92 -13.97 8.18 -5.76
N ILE A 93 -14.66 7.08 -5.46
CA ILE A 93 -14.92 5.97 -6.36
C ILE A 93 -16.31 6.15 -6.96
N VAL A 94 -16.38 6.27 -8.29
CA VAL A 94 -17.65 6.45 -9.02
C VAL A 94 -18.07 5.17 -9.74
N ASN A 95 -17.13 4.50 -10.42
CA ASN A 95 -17.41 3.38 -11.34
C ASN A 95 -16.48 2.18 -11.09
N ALA A 96 -16.28 1.78 -9.84
CA ALA A 96 -15.50 0.59 -9.50
C ALA A 96 -16.05 -0.09 -8.24
N ASN A 97 -15.81 -1.40 -8.12
CA ASN A 97 -16.05 -2.11 -6.87
C ASN A 97 -14.89 -1.81 -5.89
N PRO A 98 -15.16 -1.18 -4.73
CA PRO A 98 -14.10 -0.77 -3.80
C PRO A 98 -13.30 -1.95 -3.23
N ASP A 99 -13.96 -3.08 -2.94
CA ASP A 99 -13.30 -4.24 -2.36
C ASP A 99 -12.32 -4.88 -3.32
N ILE A 100 -12.70 -4.98 -4.61
CA ILE A 100 -11.80 -5.49 -5.66
C ILE A 100 -10.59 -4.57 -5.80
N LEU A 101 -10.83 -3.25 -5.85
CA LEU A 101 -9.80 -2.24 -6.00
C LEU A 101 -8.76 -2.30 -4.88
N VAL A 102 -9.20 -2.30 -3.63
CA VAL A 102 -8.32 -2.37 -2.46
C VAL A 102 -7.57 -3.70 -2.43
N ASN A 103 -8.26 -4.82 -2.66
CA ASN A 103 -7.64 -6.14 -2.64
C ASN A 103 -6.55 -6.28 -3.70
N ASP A 104 -6.75 -5.74 -4.90
CA ASP A 104 -5.75 -5.79 -5.96
C ASP A 104 -4.50 -4.96 -5.62
N ILE A 105 -4.66 -3.78 -5.00
CA ILE A 105 -3.53 -2.99 -4.50
C ILE A 105 -2.77 -3.75 -3.41
N LEU A 106 -3.48 -4.36 -2.45
CA LEU A 106 -2.86 -5.13 -1.36
C LEU A 106 -2.12 -6.38 -1.87
N LYS A 107 -2.69 -7.10 -2.85
CA LYS A 107 -2.02 -8.23 -3.50
C LYS A 107 -0.75 -7.80 -4.21
N LEU A 108 -0.79 -6.70 -4.96
CA LEU A 108 0.39 -6.16 -5.63
C LEU A 108 1.46 -5.76 -4.63
N LYS A 109 1.10 -5.06 -3.55
CA LYS A 109 2.05 -4.69 -2.50
C LYS A 109 2.68 -5.93 -1.85
N LYS A 110 1.90 -6.96 -1.56
CA LYS A 110 2.40 -8.22 -1.02
C LYS A 110 3.38 -8.90 -1.98
N LYS A 111 3.03 -8.99 -3.27
CA LYS A 111 3.91 -9.54 -4.32
C LYS A 111 5.23 -8.76 -4.39
N TYR A 112 5.16 -7.42 -4.36
CA TYR A 112 6.32 -6.55 -4.38
C TYR A 112 7.24 -6.77 -3.17
N ASN A 113 6.68 -6.83 -1.96
CA ASN A 113 7.48 -7.08 -0.76
C ASN A 113 8.19 -8.43 -0.80
N LEU A 114 7.54 -9.48 -1.34
CA LEU A 114 8.18 -10.79 -1.52
C LEU A 114 9.36 -10.71 -2.51
N ILE A 115 9.18 -10.03 -3.64
CA ILE A 115 10.23 -9.88 -4.67
C ILE A 115 11.37 -8.99 -4.15
N SER A 116 11.05 -7.87 -3.51
CA SER A 116 12.03 -6.94 -2.93
C SER A 116 12.88 -7.61 -1.86
N ASN A 117 12.27 -8.45 -1.01
CA ASN A 117 13.00 -9.18 0.03
C ASN A 117 13.86 -10.32 -0.55
N ASN A 118 13.47 -10.88 -1.70
CA ASN A 118 14.25 -11.92 -2.39
C ASN A 118 15.41 -11.35 -3.24
N ASN A 119 15.39 -10.06 -3.57
CA ASN A 119 16.48 -9.36 -4.27
C ASN A 119 17.51 -8.75 -3.30
N VAL A 120 17.33 -8.95 -1.99
CA VAL A 120 18.39 -8.75 -1.00
C VAL A 120 19.38 -9.89 -1.23
N SER A 121 20.66 -9.57 -1.46
CA SER A 121 21.73 -10.48 -1.91
C SER A 121 21.65 -11.90 -1.32
N ASP A 122 22.06 -12.92 -2.09
CA ASP A 122 22.12 -14.32 -1.63
C ASP A 122 22.73 -14.46 -0.22
N GLU A 123 23.71 -13.62 0.12
CA GLU A 123 24.30 -13.51 1.46
C GLU A 123 23.27 -13.17 2.55
N ASN A 124 22.38 -12.21 2.34
CA ASN A 124 21.35 -11.83 3.30
C ASN A 124 20.27 -12.92 3.46
N ASN A 125 19.96 -13.64 2.38
CA ASN A 125 19.06 -14.80 2.44
C ASN A 125 19.70 -15.95 3.23
N ILE A 126 20.99 -16.21 3.02
CA ILE A 126 21.75 -17.20 3.79
C ILE A 126 21.81 -16.82 5.28
N LEU A 127 22.03 -15.55 5.61
CA LEU A 127 22.02 -15.06 7.00
C LEU A 127 20.64 -15.19 7.65
N GLU A 128 19.55 -14.90 6.94
CA GLU A 128 18.18 -15.14 7.39
C GLU A 128 17.90 -16.64 7.65
N GLN A 129 18.37 -17.52 6.77
CA GLN A 129 18.25 -18.96 6.94
C GLN A 129 19.02 -19.44 8.18
N ILE A 130 20.23 -18.91 8.42
CA ILE A 130 21.01 -19.21 9.62
C ILE A 130 20.28 -18.73 10.89
N LYS A 131 19.60 -17.57 10.84
CA LYS A 131 18.80 -17.05 11.96
C LYS A 131 17.61 -17.95 12.30
N LYS A 132 16.84 -18.37 11.29
CA LYS A 132 15.73 -19.35 11.46
C LYS A 132 16.23 -20.70 11.96
N LEU A 133 17.40 -21.15 11.51
CA LEU A 133 18.04 -22.37 12.00
C LEU A 133 18.36 -22.27 13.51
N GLY A 134 18.78 -21.08 13.98
CA GLY A 134 19.02 -20.80 15.39
C GLY A 134 17.75 -20.85 16.23
N GLU A 135 16.65 -20.30 15.71
CA GLU A 135 15.32 -20.34 16.34
C GLU A 135 14.83 -21.78 16.51
N LEU A 136 15.01 -22.62 15.48
CA LEU A 136 14.66 -24.05 15.53
C LEU A 136 15.51 -24.86 16.52
N LYS A 137 16.77 -24.49 16.71
CA LYS A 137 17.61 -25.06 17.78
C LYS A 137 17.08 -24.64 19.16
N THR A 138 16.77 -23.35 19.34
CA THR A 138 16.27 -22.84 20.63
C THR A 138 14.90 -23.41 20.99
N SER A 139 14.06 -23.74 20.01
CA SER A 139 12.77 -24.40 20.24
C SER A 139 12.89 -25.92 20.45
N GLY A 140 14.10 -26.48 20.40
CA GLY A 140 14.36 -27.91 20.63
C GLY A 140 13.97 -28.81 19.45
N VAL A 141 13.64 -28.24 18.29
CA VAL A 141 13.30 -28.99 17.07
C VAL A 141 14.54 -29.59 16.42
N LEU A 142 15.69 -28.94 16.57
CA LEU A 142 17.00 -29.40 16.07
C LEU A 142 17.96 -29.65 17.23
N THR A 143 18.77 -30.69 17.09
CA THR A 143 19.92 -30.91 17.97
C THR A 143 21.05 -29.91 17.68
N THR A 144 21.96 -29.74 18.63
CA THR A 144 23.13 -28.86 18.45
C THR A 144 24.04 -29.32 17.31
N GLU A 145 24.14 -30.63 17.08
CA GLU A 145 24.95 -31.20 15.99
C GLU A 145 24.32 -30.93 14.61
N GLU A 146 23.02 -31.16 14.45
CA GLU A 146 22.30 -30.86 13.20
C GLU A 146 22.35 -29.38 12.84
N PHE A 147 22.19 -28.51 13.85
CA PHE A 147 22.34 -27.08 13.69
C PHE A 147 23.75 -26.70 13.20
N ASN A 148 24.81 -27.19 13.87
CA ASN A 148 26.18 -26.84 13.51
C ASN A 148 26.56 -27.34 12.10
N LYS A 149 26.10 -28.53 11.72
CA LYS A 149 26.32 -29.08 10.38
C LYS A 149 25.68 -28.21 9.29
N LYS A 150 24.40 -27.87 9.46
CA LYS A 150 23.64 -27.01 8.53
C LYS A 150 24.17 -25.58 8.47
N LYS A 151 24.55 -25.01 9.62
CA LYS A 151 25.14 -23.66 9.70
C LYS A 151 26.45 -23.59 8.89
N THR A 152 27.31 -24.61 9.02
CA THR A 152 28.59 -24.65 8.30
C THR A 152 28.39 -24.79 6.79
N GLU A 153 27.43 -25.62 6.36
CA GLU A 153 27.02 -25.76 4.95
C GLU A 153 26.50 -24.44 4.34
N LEU A 154 25.75 -23.67 5.13
CA LEU A 154 25.18 -22.40 4.69
C LEU A 154 26.26 -21.30 4.64
N LEU A 155 27.15 -21.25 5.64
CA LEU A 155 28.26 -20.29 5.67
C LEU A 155 29.28 -20.51 4.54
N SER A 156 29.40 -21.72 3.98
CA SER A 156 30.32 -21.97 2.86
C SER A 156 29.80 -21.51 1.49
N ARG A 157 28.56 -21.01 1.43
CA ARG A 157 27.92 -20.49 0.20
C ARG A 157 27.97 -18.96 0.11
N ILE A 158 28.57 -18.31 1.10
CA ILE A 158 28.95 -16.90 1.15
C ILE A 158 30.46 -16.86 0.89
#